data_AF-A0A4R5EBJ0-F1
#
_entry.id   AF-A0A4R5EBJ0-F1
#
_cell.length_a   1.000
_cell.length_b   1.000
_cell.length_c   1.000
_cell.angle_alpha   90.00
_cell.angle_beta   90.00
_cell.angle_gamma   90.00
#
_symmetry.space_group_name_H-M   'P 1'
#
loop_
_entity.id
_entity.type
_entity.pdbx_description
1 polymer ?
#
loop_
_entity_poly.entity_id
_entity_poly.type
_entity_poly.pdbx_seq_one_letter_code
_entity_poly.pdbx_strand_id
1 'polypeptide(L)'
;MPDVRGRVRGPAIAAGALLLTLGLMLPAEAAVRAHGTETAGAAHTGDGRPGGDGGTGETGETDETGETGGTARPAPAVSGTVPPPETSAGDIAESIATYDVVLAIGTDGVLRVRETITYDFDESGRHGIVREVPFRRGDRLYEVRGIRAGSSTGAPARVRTTRLLNDVQISVGARQHEVRGRQAYVIEYDVARVFTPRAGHDELVWDAIGTNWRVPIRNAAVRVEAPVPLRHATCRAGAPGATTRCLRDRDGPYAVDFIQRALAPREGMKIRVKLPKRAIAVPPPRHVPPRWAGDWAGTALLALSLGMVPLLRRRPVPRRRAGAALAAAGALLVVADAGGEVAAHGLWAFSLGDRCLAGLALVVVGAGVVCVHRPRSP
;
A
#
# COMPACT_ATOMS: atom_id res chain seq x y z
N MET A 1 -5.17 20.43 -26.65
CA MET A 1 -6.40 19.89 -27.28
C MET A 1 -6.88 18.72 -26.44
N PRO A 2 -8.02 18.80 -25.74
CA PRO A 2 -8.59 17.65 -25.08
C PRO A 2 -9.42 16.84 -26.07
N ASP A 3 -9.23 15.53 -26.04
CA ASP A 3 -9.88 14.53 -26.88
C ASP A 3 -11.36 14.36 -26.47
N VAL A 4 -12.27 14.73 -27.36
CA VAL A 4 -13.73 14.77 -27.14
C VAL A 4 -14.40 13.43 -27.51
N ARG A 5 -13.67 12.39 -27.89
CA ARG A 5 -14.27 11.15 -28.44
C ARG A 5 -14.77 10.12 -27.43
N GLY A 6 -14.61 10.34 -26.12
CA GLY A 6 -14.97 9.36 -25.09
C GLY A 6 -16.40 9.41 -24.53
N ARG A 7 -17.12 10.53 -24.65
CA ARG A 7 -18.31 10.79 -23.80
C ARG A 7 -19.64 10.26 -24.32
N VAL A 8 -19.72 9.79 -25.56
CA VAL A 8 -21.00 9.48 -26.22
C VAL A 8 -21.32 7.97 -26.25
N ARG A 9 -20.37 7.09 -25.89
CA ARG A 9 -20.58 5.62 -25.98
C ARG A 9 -20.97 4.93 -24.67
N GLY A 10 -20.80 5.59 -23.52
CA GLY A 10 -21.27 5.10 -22.22
C GLY A 10 -22.80 5.01 -22.06
N PRO A 11 -23.59 6.03 -22.43
CA PRO A 11 -25.04 6.00 -22.19
C PRO A 11 -25.79 5.04 -23.13
N ALA A 12 -25.23 4.75 -24.32
CA ALA A 12 -25.87 3.86 -25.30
C ALA A 12 -25.91 2.39 -24.85
N ILE A 13 -24.90 1.93 -24.10
CA ILE A 13 -24.83 0.54 -23.62
C ILE A 13 -25.69 0.36 -22.36
N ALA A 14 -25.70 1.37 -21.47
CA ALA A 14 -26.59 1.39 -20.31
C ALA A 14 -28.08 1.43 -20.73
N ALA A 15 -28.42 2.18 -21.77
CA ALA A 15 -29.78 2.21 -22.33
C ALA A 15 -30.20 0.84 -22.91
N GLY A 16 -29.29 0.13 -23.59
CA GLY A 16 -29.56 -1.20 -24.15
C GLY A 16 -29.83 -2.27 -23.08
N ALA A 17 -29.09 -2.24 -21.96
CA ALA A 17 -29.33 -3.14 -20.84
C ALA A 17 -30.61 -2.79 -20.06
N LEU A 18 -30.92 -1.49 -19.90
CA LEU A 18 -32.13 -1.01 -19.24
C LEU A 18 -33.41 -1.39 -20.04
N LEU A 19 -33.35 -1.30 -21.38
CA LEU A 19 -34.44 -1.70 -22.29
C LEU A 19 -34.73 -3.21 -22.25
N LEU A 20 -33.71 -4.05 -22.08
CA LEU A 20 -33.87 -5.50 -21.90
C LEU A 20 -34.51 -5.84 -20.54
N THR A 21 -34.20 -5.07 -19.49
CA THR A 21 -34.84 -5.23 -18.17
C THR A 21 -36.27 -4.67 -18.11
N LEU A 22 -36.58 -3.57 -18.81
CA LEU A 22 -37.94 -3.02 -18.89
C LEU A 22 -38.86 -3.87 -19.80
N GLY A 23 -38.33 -4.43 -20.89
CA GLY A 23 -39.09 -5.29 -21.80
C GLY A 23 -39.58 -6.59 -21.16
N LEU A 24 -38.98 -7.01 -20.05
CA LEU A 24 -39.44 -8.15 -19.23
C LEU A 24 -40.55 -7.78 -18.21
N MET A 25 -40.96 -6.51 -18.14
CA MET A 25 -41.91 -5.99 -17.14
C MET A 25 -43.25 -5.48 -17.70
N LEU A 26 -43.47 -5.46 -19.02
CA LEU A 26 -44.72 -4.97 -19.61
C LEU A 26 -45.66 -6.12 -20.04
N PRO A 27 -46.94 -6.13 -19.63
CA PRO A 27 -47.96 -6.96 -20.24
C PRO A 27 -48.34 -6.38 -21.61
N ALA A 28 -48.58 -7.25 -22.59
CA ALA A 28 -49.13 -6.87 -23.89
C ALA A 28 -50.64 -6.62 -23.74
N GLU A 29 -51.06 -5.35 -23.75
CA GLU A 29 -52.17 -4.80 -24.54
C GLU A 29 -52.45 -3.33 -24.19
N ALA A 30 -52.98 -2.61 -25.17
CA ALA A 30 -53.60 -1.27 -25.16
C ALA A 30 -52.74 -0.11 -25.70
N ALA A 31 -52.95 0.15 -26.99
CA ALA A 31 -52.79 1.47 -27.60
C ALA A 31 -53.92 2.42 -27.13
N VAL A 32 -53.64 3.71 -26.95
CA VAL A 32 -54.40 4.88 -27.47
C VAL A 32 -53.93 6.20 -26.79
N ARG A 33 -53.51 7.13 -27.65
CA ARG A 33 -53.51 8.62 -27.64
C ARG A 33 -53.52 9.46 -26.35
N ALA A 34 -52.50 10.33 -26.31
CA ALA A 34 -52.53 11.80 -26.50
C ALA A 34 -52.65 12.77 -25.30
N HIS A 35 -51.89 13.88 -25.47
CA HIS A 35 -51.89 15.20 -24.79
C HIS A 35 -51.57 15.19 -23.28
N GLY A 36 -50.83 16.13 -22.69
CA GLY A 36 -50.42 17.49 -23.04
C GLY A 36 -50.36 18.29 -21.71
N THR A 37 -49.52 19.33 -21.64
CA THR A 37 -49.49 20.45 -20.64
C THR A 37 -49.16 20.11 -19.17
N GLU A 38 -48.05 20.60 -18.60
CA GLU A 38 -47.80 21.97 -18.06
C GLU A 38 -48.43 22.19 -16.67
N THR A 39 -47.61 22.43 -15.64
CA THR A 39 -47.67 23.57 -14.68
C THR A 39 -46.97 23.30 -13.34
N ALA A 40 -46.45 24.39 -12.79
CA ALA A 40 -45.75 24.55 -11.52
C ALA A 40 -46.69 24.66 -10.30
N GLY A 41 -46.10 24.64 -9.10
CA GLY A 41 -46.73 25.03 -7.82
C GLY A 41 -46.12 24.24 -6.66
N ALA A 42 -45.15 24.78 -5.91
CA ALA A 42 -45.30 25.70 -4.76
C ALA A 42 -45.58 24.99 -3.42
N ALA A 43 -44.63 25.16 -2.50
CA ALA A 43 -44.72 25.32 -1.04
C ALA A 43 -45.61 24.39 -0.19
N HIS A 44 -45.01 23.77 0.85
CA HIS A 44 -45.43 24.05 2.23
C HIS A 44 -44.41 23.61 3.29
N THR A 45 -44.48 24.38 4.38
CA THR A 45 -43.83 24.47 5.68
C THR A 45 -44.12 23.33 6.68
N GLY A 46 -43.28 23.24 7.72
CA GLY A 46 -43.56 22.58 9.02
C GLY A 46 -42.29 21.90 9.56
N ASP A 47 -41.48 22.53 10.39
CA ASP A 47 -41.61 22.78 11.85
C ASP A 47 -41.55 21.49 12.70
N GLY A 48 -40.72 21.51 13.76
CA GLY A 48 -40.53 20.37 14.68
C GLY A 48 -39.14 20.27 15.32
N ARG A 49 -39.00 20.91 16.49
CA ARG A 49 -37.84 20.94 17.41
C ARG A 49 -37.90 19.76 18.43
N PRO A 50 -37.13 19.72 19.54
CA PRO A 50 -35.78 19.15 19.74
C PRO A 50 -35.68 18.00 20.79
N GLY A 51 -34.46 17.52 21.05
CA GLY A 51 -34.04 16.79 22.26
C GLY A 51 -32.92 15.79 21.93
N GLY A 52 -31.86 15.56 22.71
CA GLY A 52 -31.43 16.04 24.02
C GLY A 52 -30.05 15.45 24.34
N ASP A 53 -29.43 16.05 25.36
CA ASP A 53 -28.24 15.76 26.18
C ASP A 53 -27.41 14.47 26.05
N GLY A 54 -26.13 14.63 26.40
CA GLY A 54 -25.34 13.57 27.02
C GLY A 54 -23.83 13.76 26.90
N GLY A 55 -23.23 14.56 27.79
CA GLY A 55 -21.78 14.63 27.99
C GLY A 55 -21.40 14.13 29.39
N THR A 56 -20.21 13.54 29.53
CA THR A 56 -19.42 13.46 30.77
C THR A 56 -17.95 13.15 30.46
N GLY A 57 -17.03 13.98 30.99
CA GLY A 57 -15.64 13.61 31.34
C GLY A 57 -15.64 12.71 32.59
N GLU A 58 -14.56 12.27 33.22
CA GLU A 58 -13.21 12.77 33.52
C GLU A 58 -12.47 11.61 34.26
N THR A 59 -11.21 11.25 33.95
CA THR A 59 -9.93 11.44 34.72
C THR A 59 -9.66 10.66 36.03
N GLY A 60 -8.37 10.29 36.21
CA GLY A 60 -7.64 9.96 37.46
C GLY A 60 -7.52 8.46 37.75
N GLU A 61 -6.38 7.74 37.75
CA GLU A 61 -5.02 7.91 38.32
C GLU A 61 -4.96 7.93 39.86
N THR A 62 -4.36 6.88 40.46
CA THR A 62 -3.18 6.95 41.35
C THR A 62 -2.68 5.56 41.77
N ASP A 63 -1.36 5.50 41.91
CA ASP A 63 -0.42 4.51 42.47
C ASP A 63 -0.69 4.16 43.94
N GLU A 64 -0.21 3.00 44.41
CA GLU A 64 0.50 2.92 45.70
C GLU A 64 1.31 1.62 45.90
N THR A 65 2.46 1.83 46.55
CA THR A 65 3.62 0.99 46.81
C THR A 65 3.49 0.03 48.00
N GLY A 66 4.28 -1.05 48.01
CA GLY A 66 4.48 -1.89 49.20
C GLY A 66 5.88 -2.53 49.24
N GLU A 67 6.73 -2.00 50.11
CA GLU A 67 8.07 -2.48 50.45
C GLU A 67 8.00 -3.27 51.78
N THR A 68 8.67 -4.42 51.89
CA THR A 68 9.07 -4.98 53.20
C THR A 68 10.35 -5.81 53.06
N GLY A 69 11.34 -5.44 53.87
CA GLY A 69 12.63 -6.12 53.99
C GLY A 69 12.59 -7.38 54.86
N GLY A 70 13.58 -8.24 54.63
CA GLY A 70 13.83 -9.45 55.42
C GLY A 70 15.32 -9.75 55.47
N THR A 71 15.90 -9.64 56.66
CA THR A 71 17.27 -9.99 57.04
C THR A 71 17.52 -11.50 56.93
N ALA A 72 18.55 -11.91 56.18
CA ALA A 72 18.99 -13.31 56.09
C ALA A 72 20.39 -13.51 56.67
N ARG A 73 20.52 -14.54 57.51
CA ARG A 73 21.71 -15.02 58.24
C ARG A 73 22.62 -15.84 57.29
N PRO A 74 23.96 -15.85 57.44
CA PRO A 74 24.84 -16.51 56.48
C PRO A 74 24.82 -18.04 56.59
N ALA A 75 24.74 -18.70 55.43
CA ALA A 75 24.85 -20.16 55.25
C ALA A 75 26.33 -20.58 55.02
N PRO A 76 26.70 -21.86 55.25
CA PRO A 76 28.10 -22.30 55.27
C PRO A 76 28.75 -22.34 53.88
N ALA A 77 30.06 -22.11 53.85
CA ALA A 77 30.88 -22.14 52.64
C ALA A 77 30.93 -23.56 52.04
N VAL A 78 30.32 -23.73 50.86
CA VAL A 78 30.54 -24.88 49.99
C VAL A 78 31.73 -24.56 49.10
N SER A 79 32.84 -25.27 49.32
CA SER A 79 33.99 -25.25 48.43
C SER A 79 33.66 -26.08 47.19
N GLY A 80 33.08 -25.42 46.19
CA GLY A 80 32.89 -25.97 44.86
C GLY A 80 33.91 -25.35 43.92
N THR A 81 34.79 -26.17 43.34
CA THR A 81 35.62 -25.76 42.22
C THR A 81 34.70 -25.35 41.07
N VAL A 82 34.60 -24.05 40.81
CA VAL A 82 33.92 -23.50 39.64
C VAL A 82 34.79 -23.88 38.43
N PRO A 83 34.32 -24.75 37.50
CA PRO A 83 35.03 -24.91 36.25
C PRO A 83 35.13 -23.53 35.57
N PRO A 84 36.24 -23.21 34.89
CA PRO A 84 36.35 -21.93 34.19
C PRO A 84 35.12 -21.75 33.32
N PRO A 85 34.56 -20.53 33.19
CA PRO A 85 33.43 -20.31 32.32
C PRO A 85 33.86 -20.78 30.93
N GLU A 86 33.32 -21.92 30.51
CA GLU A 86 33.36 -22.32 29.12
C GLU A 86 32.74 -21.14 28.41
N THR A 87 33.59 -20.38 27.71
CA THR A 87 33.13 -19.34 26.83
C THR A 87 32.39 -20.10 25.77
N SER A 88 31.08 -20.27 25.94
CA SER A 88 30.20 -20.54 24.84
C SER A 88 30.58 -19.50 23.81
N ALA A 89 31.19 -19.95 22.70
CA ALA A 89 31.27 -19.16 21.50
C ALA A 89 29.80 -18.93 21.12
N GLY A 90 29.20 -17.91 21.73
CA GLY A 90 27.84 -17.53 21.49
C GLY A 90 27.79 -17.24 20.01
N ASP A 91 26.93 -17.95 19.29
CA ASP A 91 26.61 -17.64 17.91
C ASP A 91 26.42 -16.12 17.84
N ILE A 92 27.34 -15.42 17.17
CA ILE A 92 27.27 -13.98 17.07
C ILE A 92 26.02 -13.72 16.22
N ALA A 93 24.92 -13.37 16.87
CA ALA A 93 23.67 -13.10 16.19
C ALA A 93 23.90 -12.05 15.10
N GLU A 94 23.39 -12.32 13.90
CA GLU A 94 23.54 -11.41 12.76
C GLU A 94 23.11 -9.99 13.13
N SER A 95 23.86 -9.00 12.66
CA SER A 95 23.56 -7.60 12.90
C SER A 95 24.09 -6.71 11.79
N ILE A 96 23.56 -5.49 11.68
CA ILE A 96 24.14 -4.46 10.83
C ILE A 96 25.00 -3.56 11.72
N ALA A 97 26.30 -3.56 11.49
CA ALA A 97 27.25 -2.75 12.23
C ALA A 97 27.09 -1.26 11.94
N THR A 98 27.03 -0.92 10.65
CA THR A 98 26.76 0.43 10.16
C THR A 98 25.83 0.39 8.97
N TYR A 99 24.95 1.37 8.89
CA TYR A 99 24.07 1.59 7.75
C TYR A 99 24.06 3.07 7.38
N ASP A 100 24.81 3.41 6.33
CA ASP A 100 24.99 4.76 5.85
C ASP A 100 24.21 4.96 4.55
N VAL A 101 23.27 5.91 4.55
CA VAL A 101 22.42 6.22 3.39
C VAL A 101 22.67 7.64 2.92
N VAL A 102 23.00 7.81 1.65
CA VAL A 102 23.04 9.12 1.00
C VAL A 102 21.81 9.28 0.12
N LEU A 103 21.05 10.34 0.40
CA LEU A 103 19.86 10.76 -0.32
C LEU A 103 20.17 12.05 -1.10
N ALA A 104 20.63 11.90 -2.35
CA ALA A 104 20.95 13.02 -3.20
C ALA A 104 19.74 13.44 -4.06
N ILE A 105 19.18 14.60 -3.75
CA ILE A 105 18.05 15.17 -4.48
C ILE A 105 18.56 15.83 -5.76
N GLY A 106 18.11 15.35 -6.92
CA GLY A 106 18.44 15.96 -8.20
C GLY A 106 17.55 17.16 -8.55
N THR A 107 18.07 18.06 -9.39
CA THR A 107 17.29 19.14 -10.01
C THR A 107 16.18 18.62 -10.92
N ASP A 108 16.28 17.38 -11.38
CA ASP A 108 15.30 16.61 -12.15
C ASP A 108 14.19 15.96 -11.31
N GLY A 109 14.21 16.17 -9.98
CA GLY A 109 13.25 15.57 -9.05
C GLY A 109 13.41 14.06 -8.88
N VAL A 110 14.53 13.50 -9.34
CA VAL A 110 14.93 12.12 -9.07
C VAL A 110 15.76 12.09 -7.80
N LEU A 111 15.41 11.17 -6.90
CA LEU A 111 16.20 10.89 -5.71
C LEU A 111 17.21 9.80 -6.04
N ARG A 112 18.50 10.13 -6.00
CA ARG A 112 19.61 9.19 -6.17
C ARG A 112 19.97 8.65 -4.79
N VAL A 113 19.83 7.35 -4.61
CA VAL A 113 20.05 6.70 -3.31
C VAL A 113 21.30 5.84 -3.40
N ARG A 114 22.17 6.00 -2.40
CA ARG A 114 23.33 5.13 -2.16
C ARG A 114 23.27 4.62 -0.73
N GLU A 115 23.16 3.31 -0.57
CA GLU A 115 23.11 2.61 0.71
C GLU A 115 24.42 1.83 0.90
N THR A 116 25.18 2.13 1.95
CA THR A 116 26.36 1.36 2.38
C THR A 116 26.03 0.61 3.65
N ILE A 117 26.07 -0.71 3.60
CA ILE A 117 25.60 -1.60 4.66
C ILE A 117 26.78 -2.48 5.08
N THR A 118 27.28 -2.27 6.29
CA THR A 118 28.27 -3.15 6.92
C THR A 118 27.53 -4.20 7.73
N TYR A 119 27.35 -5.38 7.14
CA TYR A 119 26.64 -6.51 7.74
C TYR A 119 27.63 -7.43 8.48
N ASP A 120 27.24 -7.89 9.66
CA ASP A 120 27.95 -8.88 10.47
C ASP A 120 27.18 -10.19 10.34
N PHE A 121 27.66 -11.08 9.48
CA PHE A 121 27.07 -12.41 9.33
C PHE A 121 27.55 -13.33 10.44
N ASP A 122 26.66 -14.22 10.89
CA ASP A 122 27.02 -15.33 11.76
C ASP A 122 27.78 -16.41 10.96
N GLU A 123 28.11 -17.51 11.64
CA GLU A 123 28.83 -18.65 11.06
C GLU A 123 27.92 -19.59 10.24
N SER A 124 26.60 -19.34 10.20
CA SER A 124 25.60 -20.22 9.56
C SER A 124 25.74 -20.30 8.04
N GLY A 125 26.50 -19.39 7.43
CA GLY A 125 26.78 -19.38 5.99
C GLY A 125 25.61 -18.82 5.19
N ARG A 126 25.53 -17.50 5.05
CA ARG A 126 24.48 -16.83 4.27
C ARG A 126 24.92 -16.58 2.83
N HIS A 127 23.99 -16.37 1.91
CA HIS A 127 24.30 -16.11 0.50
C HIS A 127 24.38 -14.63 0.12
N GLY A 128 24.39 -13.73 1.12
CA GLY A 128 24.36 -12.28 0.95
C GLY A 128 23.18 -11.62 1.67
N ILE A 129 22.81 -10.41 1.25
CA ILE A 129 21.77 -9.58 1.88
C ILE A 129 20.54 -9.40 0.99
N VAL A 130 19.42 -9.05 1.63
CA VAL A 130 18.15 -8.73 0.97
C VAL A 130 17.68 -7.36 1.43
N ARG A 131 17.45 -6.47 0.47
CA ARG A 131 16.96 -5.10 0.69
C ARG A 131 15.64 -4.90 -0.04
N GLU A 132 14.59 -4.50 0.67
CA GLU A 132 13.27 -4.25 0.07
C GLU A 132 12.99 -2.76 -0.02
N VAL A 133 12.85 -2.22 -1.24
CA VAL A 133 12.61 -0.79 -1.49
C VAL A 133 11.18 -0.57 -1.97
N PRO A 134 10.38 0.29 -1.31
CA PRO A 134 8.99 0.50 -1.70
C PRO A 134 8.89 1.19 -3.07
N PHE A 135 8.16 0.57 -3.99
CA PHE A 135 7.70 1.21 -5.23
C PHE A 135 6.22 1.60 -5.16
N ARG A 136 5.49 1.17 -4.13
CA ARG A 136 4.09 1.53 -3.89
C ARG A 136 3.85 1.83 -2.41
N ARG A 137 3.08 2.88 -2.13
CA ARG A 137 2.58 3.20 -0.78
C ARG A 137 1.12 3.62 -0.88
N GLY A 138 0.21 2.74 -0.43
CA GLY A 138 -1.22 2.93 -0.66
C GLY A 138 -1.57 2.90 -2.14
N ASP A 139 -2.12 3.98 -2.66
CA ASP A 139 -2.37 4.21 -4.07
C ASP A 139 -1.16 4.84 -4.79
N ARG A 140 -0.21 5.47 -4.07
CA ARG A 140 0.94 6.14 -4.68
C ARG A 140 1.95 5.14 -5.25
N LEU A 141 2.41 5.40 -6.47
CA LEU A 141 3.49 4.67 -7.15
C LEU A 141 4.76 5.52 -7.27
N TYR A 142 5.89 4.88 -7.04
CA TYR A 142 7.25 5.36 -7.29
C TYR A 142 7.89 4.53 -8.39
N GLU A 143 8.91 5.07 -9.04
CA GLU A 143 9.68 4.35 -10.05
C GLU A 143 11.10 4.12 -9.56
N VAL A 144 11.41 2.88 -9.17
CA VAL A 144 12.77 2.45 -8.78
C VAL A 144 13.48 1.87 -10.00
N ARG A 145 14.65 2.42 -10.34
CA ARG A 145 15.42 2.04 -11.54
C ARG A 145 16.93 2.16 -11.29
N GLY A 146 17.73 1.67 -12.24
CA GLY A 146 19.18 1.81 -12.19
C GLY A 146 19.85 1.06 -11.04
N ILE A 147 19.22 -0.01 -10.53
CA ILE A 147 19.70 -0.76 -9.37
C ILE A 147 21.03 -1.45 -9.71
N ARG A 148 22.05 -1.18 -8.92
CA ARG A 148 23.36 -1.83 -8.97
C ARG A 148 23.91 -2.03 -7.57
N ALA A 149 24.80 -3.00 -7.41
CA ALA A 149 25.45 -3.24 -6.13
C ALA A 149 26.92 -3.64 -6.31
N GLY A 150 27.70 -3.41 -5.26
CA GLY A 150 29.09 -3.83 -5.13
C GLY A 150 29.43 -4.19 -3.69
N SER A 151 30.64 -4.66 -3.46
CA SER A 151 31.17 -4.91 -2.13
C SER A 151 32.61 -4.40 -2.05
N SER A 152 32.93 -3.64 -1.01
CA SER A 152 34.31 -3.17 -0.77
C SER A 152 35.18 -4.23 -0.08
N THR A 153 34.57 -5.27 0.49
CA THR A 153 35.28 -6.41 1.11
C THR A 153 35.50 -7.58 0.14
N GLY A 154 35.03 -7.45 -1.10
CA GLY A 154 35.10 -8.51 -2.11
C GLY A 154 34.01 -9.58 -2.00
N ALA A 155 33.02 -9.41 -1.12
CA ALA A 155 31.90 -10.33 -1.00
C ALA A 155 31.10 -10.41 -2.31
N PRO A 156 30.51 -11.58 -2.65
CA PRO A 156 29.67 -11.70 -3.84
C PRO A 156 28.54 -10.68 -3.83
N ALA A 157 28.45 -9.84 -4.87
CA ALA A 157 27.54 -8.70 -4.92
C ALA A 157 26.65 -8.68 -6.17
N ARG A 158 26.35 -9.85 -6.78
CA ARG A 158 25.44 -9.89 -7.93
C ARG A 158 24.03 -9.51 -7.50
N VAL A 159 23.41 -8.63 -8.28
CA VAL A 159 22.05 -8.15 -8.04
C VAL A 159 21.03 -9.07 -8.69
N ARG A 160 19.99 -9.42 -7.94
CA ARG A 160 18.74 -9.99 -8.48
C ARG A 160 17.56 -9.23 -7.89
N THR A 161 16.64 -8.80 -8.75
CA THR A 161 15.45 -8.05 -8.34
C THR A 161 14.17 -8.87 -8.52
N THR A 162 13.32 -8.90 -7.51
CA THR A 162 11.98 -9.47 -7.57
C THR A 162 10.97 -8.39 -7.21
N ARG A 163 9.92 -8.19 -8.03
CA ARG A 163 8.82 -7.29 -7.67
C ARG A 163 7.83 -8.02 -6.78
N LEU A 164 7.60 -7.49 -5.59
CA LEU A 164 6.55 -7.90 -4.66
C LEU A 164 5.32 -7.00 -4.84
N LEU A 165 4.31 -7.14 -3.97
CA LEU A 165 3.07 -6.35 -4.02
C LEU A 165 3.34 -4.83 -3.90
N ASN A 166 4.22 -4.41 -2.99
CA ASN A 166 4.52 -3.00 -2.74
C ASN A 166 5.99 -2.61 -2.90
N ASP A 167 6.88 -3.61 -2.95
CA ASP A 167 8.32 -3.42 -2.82
C ASP A 167 9.08 -4.09 -3.96
N VAL A 168 10.23 -3.54 -4.32
CA VAL A 168 11.24 -4.23 -5.11
C VAL A 168 12.20 -4.87 -4.12
N GLN A 169 12.25 -6.19 -4.12
CA GLN A 169 13.22 -6.96 -3.34
C GLN A 169 14.52 -7.06 -4.13
N ILE A 170 15.58 -6.49 -3.59
CA ILE A 170 16.94 -6.48 -4.12
C ILE A 170 17.75 -7.51 -3.34
N SER A 171 18.03 -8.65 -3.94
CA SER A 171 18.98 -9.63 -3.40
C SER A 171 20.39 -9.29 -3.90
N VAL A 172 21.36 -9.14 -3.00
CA VAL A 172 22.77 -8.88 -3.32
C VAL A 172 23.59 -10.04 -2.78
N GLY A 173 24.23 -10.82 -3.64
CA GLY A 173 24.85 -12.06 -3.21
C GLY A 173 25.24 -13.02 -4.33
N ALA A 174 25.48 -14.28 -3.96
CA ALA A 174 25.63 -15.39 -4.91
C ALA A 174 25.07 -16.69 -4.32
N ARG A 175 24.28 -17.43 -5.10
CA ARG A 175 23.61 -18.67 -4.62
C ARG A 175 24.57 -19.79 -4.20
N GLN A 176 25.80 -19.81 -4.75
CA GLN A 176 26.77 -20.89 -4.52
C GLN A 176 27.91 -20.50 -3.59
N HIS A 177 27.94 -19.25 -3.11
CA HIS A 177 28.98 -18.79 -2.21
C HIS A 177 28.35 -18.38 -0.90
N GLU A 178 28.84 -18.96 0.18
CA GLU A 178 28.50 -18.53 1.52
C GLU A 178 29.37 -17.35 1.92
N VAL A 179 28.79 -16.53 2.78
CA VAL A 179 29.34 -15.29 3.29
C VAL A 179 29.21 -15.36 4.81
N ARG A 180 30.32 -15.04 5.49
CA ARG A 180 30.47 -15.07 6.94
C ARG A 180 31.19 -13.81 7.42
N GLY A 181 31.06 -13.53 8.71
CA GLY A 181 31.69 -12.38 9.37
C GLY A 181 31.29 -11.04 8.75
N ARG A 182 32.15 -10.04 8.95
CA ARG A 182 31.86 -8.67 8.54
C ARG A 182 32.07 -8.44 7.05
N GLN A 183 31.04 -7.96 6.37
CA GLN A 183 31.06 -7.60 4.96
C GLN A 183 30.41 -6.25 4.71
N ALA A 184 30.92 -5.51 3.72
CA ALA A 184 30.35 -4.22 3.33
C ALA A 184 29.77 -4.30 1.92
N TYR A 185 28.49 -3.97 1.81
CA TYR A 185 27.76 -3.88 0.54
C TYR A 185 27.40 -2.43 0.24
N VAL A 186 27.49 -2.05 -1.03
CA VAL A 186 27.01 -0.77 -1.54
C VAL A 186 25.90 -1.05 -2.53
N ILE A 187 24.72 -0.48 -2.32
CA ILE A 187 23.57 -0.57 -3.23
C ILE A 187 23.24 0.84 -3.71
N GLU A 188 23.13 1.01 -5.02
CA GLU A 188 22.77 2.29 -5.64
C GLU A 188 21.54 2.13 -6.52
N TYR A 189 20.61 3.07 -6.44
CA TYR A 189 19.39 3.08 -7.25
C TYR A 189 18.78 4.48 -7.31
N ASP A 190 17.96 4.71 -8.33
CA ASP A 190 17.23 5.96 -8.53
C ASP A 190 15.75 5.76 -8.22
N VAL A 191 15.14 6.75 -7.57
CA VAL A 191 13.71 6.81 -7.30
C VAL A 191 13.10 8.05 -7.95
N ALA A 192 12.32 7.84 -9.01
CA ALA A 192 11.56 8.90 -9.67
C ALA A 192 10.11 8.98 -9.15
N ARG A 193 9.47 10.14 -9.36
CA ARG A 193 8.12 10.48 -8.85
C ARG A 193 7.98 10.37 -7.33
N VAL A 194 9.07 10.58 -6.59
CA VAL A 194 9.10 10.46 -5.11
C VAL A 194 8.58 11.70 -4.39
N PHE A 195 8.69 12.87 -5.02
CA PHE A 195 8.19 14.13 -4.45
C PHE A 195 6.68 14.28 -4.61
N THR A 196 6.04 14.86 -3.61
CA THR A 196 4.63 15.25 -3.66
C THR A 196 4.52 16.75 -3.80
N PRO A 197 3.98 17.26 -4.92
CA PRO A 197 3.77 18.69 -5.09
C PRO A 197 2.67 19.19 -4.15
N ARG A 198 2.95 20.27 -3.42
CA ARG A 198 1.97 21.04 -2.65
C ARG A 198 1.83 22.44 -3.24
N ALA A 199 0.88 23.23 -2.71
CA ALA A 199 0.62 24.59 -3.18
C ALA A 199 1.84 25.52 -3.02
N GLY A 200 2.50 25.49 -1.85
CA GLY A 200 3.63 26.39 -1.55
C GLY A 200 5.02 25.73 -1.52
N HIS A 201 5.11 24.41 -1.63
CA HIS A 201 6.37 23.67 -1.53
C HIS A 201 6.27 22.31 -2.23
N ASP A 202 7.39 21.64 -2.40
CA ASP A 202 7.45 20.25 -2.81
C ASP A 202 7.98 19.40 -1.63
N GLU A 203 7.32 18.27 -1.37
CA GLU A 203 7.58 17.46 -0.17
C GLU A 203 8.13 16.08 -0.52
N LEU A 204 9.23 15.70 0.14
CA LEU A 204 9.75 14.34 0.16
C LEU A 204 9.39 13.69 1.49
N VAL A 205 8.83 12.49 1.46
CA VAL A 205 8.67 11.61 2.63
C VAL A 205 9.20 10.23 2.29
N TRP A 206 10.45 9.97 2.63
CA TRP A 206 11.16 8.74 2.26
C TRP A 206 11.49 7.89 3.48
N ASP A 207 11.34 6.57 3.33
CA ASP A 207 11.79 5.62 4.34
C ASP A 207 13.19 5.15 3.95
N ALA A 208 14.20 5.77 4.56
CA ALA A 208 15.60 5.63 4.14
C ALA A 208 16.16 4.24 4.44
N ILE A 209 15.75 3.66 5.57
CA ILE A 209 16.23 2.34 6.04
C ILE A 209 15.16 1.25 5.88
N GLY A 210 13.87 1.60 5.99
CA GLY A 210 12.77 0.64 6.00
C GLY A 210 12.65 -0.13 7.32
N THR A 211 11.54 -0.85 7.47
CA THR A 211 11.23 -1.69 8.65
C THR A 211 11.30 -3.19 8.32
N ASN A 212 12.01 -3.57 7.25
CA ASN A 212 12.07 -4.95 6.77
C ASN A 212 13.27 -5.74 7.31
N TRP A 213 14.25 -5.07 7.90
CA TRP A 213 15.38 -5.72 8.55
C TRP A 213 14.92 -6.50 9.79
N ARG A 214 15.34 -7.76 9.86
CA ARG A 214 15.06 -8.68 10.98
C ARG A 214 16.18 -8.77 12.00
N VAL A 215 17.26 -8.05 11.74
CA VAL A 215 18.44 -7.95 12.59
C VAL A 215 18.56 -6.52 13.12
N PRO A 216 19.17 -6.31 14.30
CA PRO A 216 19.40 -4.97 14.82
C PRO A 216 20.41 -4.20 13.96
N ILE A 217 20.26 -2.87 13.92
CA ILE A 217 21.22 -1.95 13.30
C ILE A 217 21.88 -1.13 14.40
N ARG A 218 23.19 -1.32 14.59
CA ARG A 218 23.95 -0.69 15.68
C ARG A 218 24.07 0.82 15.48
N ASN A 219 24.49 1.25 14.29
CA ASN A 219 24.62 2.66 13.93
C ASN A 219 24.03 2.90 12.54
N ALA A 220 23.13 3.88 12.45
CA ALA A 220 22.48 4.29 11.23
C ALA A 220 22.70 5.78 11.00
N ALA A 221 23.09 6.14 9.78
CA ALA A 221 23.26 7.52 9.36
C ALA A 221 22.55 7.75 8.02
N VAL A 222 21.86 8.88 7.91
CA VAL A 222 21.21 9.32 6.66
C VAL A 222 21.64 10.73 6.35
N ARG A 223 22.42 10.87 5.29
CA ARG A 223 22.82 12.15 4.71
C ARG A 223 21.82 12.55 3.64
N VAL A 224 21.30 13.78 3.72
CA VAL A 224 20.41 14.34 2.70
C VAL A 224 21.13 15.50 2.02
N GLU A 225 21.23 15.46 0.70
CA GLU A 225 21.86 16.49 -0.13
C GLU A 225 20.84 17.08 -1.09
N ALA A 226 20.89 18.40 -1.31
CA ALA A 226 19.96 19.09 -2.20
C ALA A 226 20.61 20.24 -2.98
N PRO A 227 20.06 20.61 -4.16
CA PRO A 227 20.57 21.72 -4.97
C PRO A 227 20.19 23.10 -4.39
N VAL A 228 19.44 23.12 -3.28
CA VAL A 228 18.99 24.33 -2.59
C VAL A 228 19.17 24.16 -1.08
N PRO A 229 19.25 25.24 -0.29
CA PRO A 229 19.47 25.12 1.14
C PRO A 229 18.37 24.33 1.87
N LEU A 230 18.76 23.34 2.67
CA LEU A 230 17.86 22.46 3.42
C LEU A 230 17.36 23.13 4.71
N ARG A 231 16.42 24.07 4.55
CA ARG A 231 15.80 24.79 5.69
C ARG A 231 14.86 23.91 6.51
N HIS A 232 14.17 22.97 5.87
CA HIS A 232 13.16 22.12 6.49
C HIS A 232 13.40 20.65 6.16
N ALA A 233 14.26 20.01 6.96
CA ALA A 233 14.52 18.58 6.91
C ALA A 233 14.41 17.98 8.32
N THR A 234 13.68 16.88 8.46
CA THR A 234 13.46 16.18 9.73
C THR A 234 13.61 14.69 9.55
N CYS A 235 14.02 14.00 10.62
CA CYS A 235 14.11 12.56 10.67
C CYS A 235 13.33 12.03 11.88
N ARG A 236 12.63 10.91 11.68
CA ARG A 236 12.02 10.12 12.74
C ARG A 236 12.52 8.68 12.65
N ALA A 237 12.86 8.08 13.79
CA ALA A 237 13.36 6.71 13.86
C ALA A 237 12.59 5.88 14.89
N GLY A 238 12.52 4.57 14.66
CA GLY A 238 11.83 3.60 15.53
C GLY A 238 10.79 2.76 14.77
N ALA A 239 9.95 2.05 15.53
CA ALA A 239 8.87 1.22 14.99
C ALA A 239 7.69 2.06 14.46
N PRO A 240 6.87 1.52 13.53
CA PRO A 240 5.63 2.17 13.11
C PRO A 240 4.73 2.49 14.32
N GLY A 241 4.32 3.75 14.45
CA GLY A 241 3.49 4.23 15.57
C GLY A 241 4.28 4.69 16.81
N ALA A 242 5.53 4.25 16.98
CA ALA A 242 6.40 4.62 18.10
C ALA A 242 7.74 5.12 17.57
N THR A 243 7.85 6.43 17.33
CA THR A 243 9.07 7.02 16.74
C THR A 243 9.61 8.21 17.54
N THR A 244 10.93 8.30 17.64
CA THR A 244 11.66 9.43 18.21
C THR A 244 12.26 10.32 17.12
N ARG A 245 12.71 11.53 17.48
CA ARG A 245 13.50 12.38 16.57
C ARG A 245 14.93 11.87 16.53
N CYS A 246 15.49 11.75 15.32
CA CYS A 246 16.89 11.38 15.14
C CYS A 246 17.80 12.52 15.61
N LEU A 247 19.04 12.21 15.98
CA LEU A 247 20.08 13.23 16.15
C LEU A 247 20.30 13.90 14.79
N ARG A 248 20.42 15.23 14.78
CA ARG A 248 20.59 16.03 13.57
C ARG A 248 21.90 16.78 13.65
N ASP A 249 22.74 16.61 12.64
CA ASP A 249 23.97 17.36 12.44
C ASP A 249 23.90 18.13 11.11
N ARG A 250 24.38 19.38 11.09
CA ARG A 250 24.35 20.21 9.87
C ARG A 250 25.72 20.20 9.23
N ASP A 251 25.80 19.61 8.05
CA ASP A 251 26.93 19.81 7.14
C ASP A 251 26.60 20.90 6.10
N GLY A 252 26.84 22.15 6.50
CA GLY A 252 26.59 23.31 5.64
C GLY A 252 25.10 23.56 5.32
N PRO A 253 24.82 24.42 4.32
CA PRO A 253 23.44 24.76 3.97
C PRO A 253 22.77 23.74 3.05
N TYR A 254 23.53 22.97 2.27
CA TYR A 254 23.03 22.08 1.21
C TYR A 254 22.98 20.60 1.61
N ALA A 255 23.55 20.25 2.77
CA ALA A 255 23.49 18.91 3.33
C ALA A 255 23.07 18.91 4.80
N VAL A 256 22.54 17.78 5.25
CA VAL A 256 22.20 17.53 6.66
C VAL A 256 22.35 16.03 6.92
N ASP A 257 22.94 15.71 8.05
CA ASP A 257 23.14 14.34 8.51
C ASP A 257 22.17 14.05 9.65
N PHE A 258 21.56 12.87 9.61
CA PHE A 258 20.72 12.36 10.66
C PHE A 258 21.29 11.04 11.17
N ILE A 259 21.46 10.93 12.48
CA ILE A 259 22.08 9.76 13.11
C ILE A 259 21.09 9.13 14.08
N GLN A 260 21.03 7.80 14.07
CA GLN A 260 20.32 6.99 15.05
C GLN A 260 21.17 5.78 15.45
N ARG A 261 21.19 5.47 16.75
CA ARG A 261 21.86 4.28 17.28
C ARG A 261 20.83 3.24 17.74
N ALA A 262 21.27 2.00 17.78
CA ALA A 262 20.55 0.86 18.35
C ALA A 262 19.11 0.73 17.85
N LEU A 263 18.92 0.72 16.53
CA LEU A 263 17.63 0.36 15.94
C LEU A 263 17.40 -1.14 16.17
N ALA A 264 16.32 -1.49 16.84
CA ALA A 264 15.91 -2.86 17.02
C ALA A 264 15.49 -3.49 15.67
N PRO A 265 15.39 -4.83 15.58
CA PRO A 265 14.74 -5.47 14.44
C PRO A 265 13.38 -4.81 14.14
N ARG A 266 13.08 -4.64 12.85
CA ARG A 266 11.86 -3.98 12.35
C ARG A 266 11.75 -2.48 12.60
N GLU A 267 12.74 -1.82 13.18
CA GLU A 267 12.80 -0.36 13.25
C GLU A 267 13.48 0.24 12.02
N GLY A 268 13.18 1.51 11.72
CA GLY A 268 13.73 2.22 10.57
C GLY A 268 13.91 3.72 10.78
N MET A 269 14.30 4.42 9.71
CA MET A 269 14.49 5.88 9.68
C MET A 269 13.71 6.50 8.54
N LYS A 270 12.86 7.47 8.86
CA LYS A 270 12.02 8.20 7.91
C LYS A 270 12.44 9.66 7.82
N ILE A 271 12.79 10.07 6.61
CA ILE A 271 13.18 11.44 6.28
C ILE A 271 11.98 12.19 5.70
N ARG A 272 11.79 13.42 6.16
CA ARG A 272 10.89 14.39 5.53
C ARG A 272 11.65 15.65 5.17
N VAL A 273 11.56 16.09 3.91
CA VAL A 273 12.14 17.33 3.40
C VAL A 273 11.05 18.17 2.75
N LYS A 274 11.08 19.48 2.99
CA LYS A 274 10.27 20.45 2.26
C LYS A 274 11.19 21.38 1.48
N LEU A 275 11.01 21.42 0.17
CA LEU A 275 11.75 22.30 -0.73
C LEU A 275 10.85 23.46 -1.18
N PRO A 276 11.38 24.68 -1.37
CA PRO A 276 10.64 25.77 -1.99
C PRO A 276 10.06 25.34 -3.33
N LYS A 277 8.88 25.84 -3.68
CA LYS A 277 8.27 25.53 -4.97
C LYS A 277 9.21 25.91 -6.11
N ARG A 278 9.28 25.08 -7.15
CA ARG A 278 10.14 25.27 -8.34
C ARG A 278 11.65 25.19 -8.06
N ALA A 279 12.07 24.76 -6.87
CA ALA A 279 13.49 24.49 -6.59
C ALA A 279 14.05 23.31 -7.42
N ILE A 280 13.18 22.38 -7.79
CA ILE A 280 13.49 21.21 -8.61
C ILE A 280 12.33 20.95 -9.59
N ALA A 281 12.58 20.21 -10.67
CA ALA A 281 11.54 19.75 -11.58
C ALA A 281 10.82 18.55 -10.97
N VAL A 282 9.61 18.75 -10.43
CA VAL A 282 8.81 17.65 -9.85
C VAL A 282 7.87 17.07 -10.90
N PRO A 283 8.10 15.82 -11.38
CA PRO A 283 7.15 15.16 -12.26
C PRO A 283 5.84 14.87 -11.52
N PRO A 284 4.70 14.81 -12.23
CA PRO A 284 3.42 14.52 -11.61
C PRO A 284 3.44 13.15 -10.90
N PRO A 285 2.90 13.05 -9.67
CA PRO A 285 2.61 11.79 -9.01
C PRO A 285 1.90 10.77 -9.89
N ARG A 286 2.26 9.50 -9.75
CA ARG A 286 1.49 8.40 -10.33
C ARG A 286 0.75 7.66 -9.22
N HIS A 287 -0.53 7.38 -9.42
CA HIS A 287 -1.34 6.59 -8.50
C HIS A 287 -1.87 5.34 -9.22
N VAL A 288 -2.15 4.29 -8.46
CA VAL A 288 -2.91 3.12 -8.92
C VAL A 288 -4.36 3.56 -9.09
N PRO A 289 -5.07 3.09 -10.14
CA PRO A 289 -6.51 3.29 -10.22
C PRO A 289 -7.22 2.80 -8.95
N PRO A 290 -8.29 3.47 -8.51
CA PRO A 290 -9.06 3.04 -7.34
C PRO A 290 -9.60 1.63 -7.56
N ARG A 291 -9.71 0.80 -6.51
CA ARG A 291 -10.24 -0.59 -6.65
C ARG A 291 -11.71 -0.64 -7.07
N TRP A 292 -12.42 0.46 -6.88
CA TRP A 292 -13.79 0.70 -7.31
C TRP A 292 -13.82 1.95 -8.17
N ALA A 293 -14.03 1.79 -9.47
CA ALA A 293 -14.20 2.87 -10.43
C ALA A 293 -15.61 2.89 -11.03
N GLY A 294 -16.52 2.05 -10.52
CA GLY A 294 -17.91 2.05 -10.91
C GLY A 294 -18.60 3.32 -10.47
N ASP A 295 -19.27 3.98 -11.40
CA ASP A 295 -20.16 5.08 -11.12
C ASP A 295 -21.41 4.56 -10.39
N TRP A 296 -22.26 5.48 -9.95
CA TRP A 296 -23.52 5.13 -9.29
C TRP A 296 -24.39 4.21 -10.17
N ALA A 297 -24.29 4.32 -11.50
CA ALA A 297 -25.07 3.52 -12.45
C ALA A 297 -24.65 2.04 -12.44
N GLY A 298 -23.34 1.75 -12.51
CA GLY A 298 -22.85 0.38 -12.41
C GLY A 298 -23.14 -0.23 -11.04
N THR A 299 -23.02 0.58 -9.99
CA THR A 299 -23.35 0.20 -8.61
C THR A 299 -24.83 -0.14 -8.45
N ALA A 300 -25.72 0.71 -8.96
CA ALA A 300 -27.16 0.52 -8.90
C ALA A 300 -27.61 -0.71 -9.71
N LEU A 301 -27.03 -0.94 -10.89
CA LEU A 301 -27.32 -2.11 -11.70
C LEU A 301 -26.99 -3.41 -10.96
N LEU A 302 -25.81 -3.48 -10.31
CA LEU A 302 -25.41 -4.65 -9.52
C LEU A 302 -26.34 -4.84 -8.31
N ALA A 303 -26.67 -3.76 -7.59
CA ALA A 303 -27.58 -3.81 -6.44
C ALA A 303 -29.00 -4.28 -6.83
N LEU A 304 -29.56 -3.73 -7.91
CA LEU A 304 -30.86 -4.14 -8.45
C LEU A 304 -30.83 -5.62 -8.89
N SER A 305 -29.73 -6.06 -9.49
CA SER A 305 -29.55 -7.45 -9.91
C SER A 305 -29.57 -8.42 -8.73
N LEU A 306 -28.89 -8.06 -7.62
CA LEU A 306 -28.93 -8.80 -6.36
C LEU A 306 -30.35 -8.82 -5.76
N GLY A 307 -31.04 -7.68 -5.76
CA GLY A 307 -32.43 -7.55 -5.30
C GLY A 307 -33.44 -8.33 -6.16
N MET A 308 -33.14 -8.55 -7.44
CA MET A 308 -34.00 -9.29 -8.37
C MET A 308 -33.96 -10.82 -8.12
N VAL A 309 -32.83 -11.37 -7.64
CA VAL A 309 -32.66 -12.82 -7.41
C VAL A 309 -33.80 -13.45 -6.58
N PRO A 310 -34.24 -12.91 -5.43
CA PRO A 310 -35.36 -13.48 -4.68
C PRO A 310 -36.70 -13.38 -5.43
N LEU A 311 -36.89 -12.37 -6.28
CA LEU A 311 -38.10 -12.17 -7.08
C LEU A 311 -38.21 -13.20 -8.22
N LEU A 312 -37.09 -13.71 -8.72
CA LEU A 312 -37.07 -14.75 -9.75
C LEU A 312 -37.81 -16.02 -9.29
N ARG A 313 -37.90 -16.31 -7.99
CA ARG A 313 -38.69 -17.46 -7.50
C ARG A 313 -40.20 -17.27 -7.61
N ARG A 314 -40.68 -16.04 -7.77
CA ARG A 314 -42.11 -15.66 -7.74
C ARG A 314 -42.66 -15.29 -9.12
N ARG A 315 -41.83 -15.28 -10.15
CA ARG A 315 -42.17 -14.81 -11.50
C ARG A 315 -41.91 -15.94 -12.52
N PRO A 316 -42.58 -15.95 -13.67
CA PRO A 316 -42.26 -16.88 -14.76
C PRO A 316 -40.83 -16.61 -15.24
N VAL A 317 -39.92 -17.54 -14.96
CA VAL A 317 -38.48 -17.36 -15.19
C VAL A 317 -38.12 -17.79 -16.61
N PRO A 318 -37.22 -17.07 -17.30
CA PRO A 318 -36.67 -17.51 -18.59
C PRO A 318 -36.07 -18.92 -18.51
N ARG A 319 -36.05 -19.63 -19.65
CA ARG A 319 -35.49 -20.99 -19.76
C ARG A 319 -34.07 -21.06 -19.16
N ARG A 320 -33.74 -22.16 -18.47
CA ARG A 320 -32.40 -22.42 -17.89
C ARG A 320 -31.22 -22.10 -18.82
N ARG A 321 -31.34 -22.39 -20.13
CA ARG A 321 -30.31 -22.07 -21.14
C ARG A 321 -30.06 -20.56 -21.27
N ALA A 322 -31.09 -19.74 -21.16
CA ALA A 322 -30.97 -18.28 -21.18
C ALA A 322 -30.24 -17.77 -19.94
N GLY A 323 -30.52 -18.33 -18.76
CA GLY A 323 -29.76 -18.02 -17.54
C GLY A 323 -28.28 -18.39 -17.65
N ALA A 324 -27.98 -19.57 -18.21
CA ALA A 324 -26.60 -19.99 -18.47
C ALA A 324 -25.89 -19.07 -19.48
N ALA A 325 -26.58 -18.65 -20.55
CA ALA A 325 -26.04 -17.73 -21.54
C ALA A 325 -25.75 -16.33 -20.93
N LEU A 326 -26.65 -15.82 -20.09
CA LEU A 326 -26.45 -14.56 -19.36
C LEU A 326 -25.24 -14.65 -18.42
N ALA A 327 -25.10 -15.75 -17.68
CA ALA A 327 -23.96 -15.94 -16.79
C ALA A 327 -22.64 -16.04 -17.57
N ALA A 328 -22.62 -16.76 -18.69
CA ALA A 328 -21.45 -16.87 -19.55
C ALA A 328 -21.06 -15.51 -20.18
N ALA A 329 -22.04 -14.75 -20.67
CA ALA A 329 -21.82 -13.42 -21.22
C ALA A 329 -21.30 -12.44 -20.16
N GLY A 330 -21.86 -12.48 -18.95
CA GLY A 330 -21.40 -11.69 -17.81
C GLY A 330 -19.96 -12.03 -17.41
N ALA A 331 -19.62 -13.32 -17.34
CA ALA A 331 -18.27 -13.78 -17.03
C ALA A 331 -17.26 -13.35 -18.12
N LEU A 332 -17.62 -13.46 -19.41
CA LEU A 332 -16.80 -12.99 -20.52
C LEU A 332 -16.55 -11.47 -20.45
N LEU A 333 -17.57 -10.68 -20.08
CA LEU A 333 -17.43 -9.24 -19.88
C LEU A 333 -16.46 -8.91 -18.74
N VAL A 334 -16.56 -9.60 -17.60
CA VAL A 334 -15.61 -9.43 -16.48
C VAL A 334 -14.19 -9.79 -16.90
N VAL A 335 -14.00 -10.91 -17.60
CA VAL A 335 -12.68 -11.35 -18.07
C VAL A 335 -12.09 -10.38 -19.09
N ALA A 336 -12.91 -9.86 -20.02
CA ALA A 336 -12.45 -8.90 -21.03
C ALA A 336 -12.04 -7.55 -20.41
N ASP A 337 -12.81 -7.05 -19.44
CA ASP A 337 -12.52 -5.81 -18.72
C ASP A 337 -11.25 -5.96 -17.86
N ALA A 338 -11.17 -7.06 -17.09
CA ALA A 338 -9.98 -7.39 -16.31
C ALA A 338 -8.74 -7.56 -17.20
N GLY A 339 -8.86 -8.25 -18.33
CA GLY A 339 -7.76 -8.44 -19.29
C GLY A 339 -7.27 -7.10 -19.86
N GLY A 340 -8.19 -6.19 -20.19
CA GLY A 340 -7.84 -4.85 -20.67
C GLY A 340 -7.08 -4.02 -19.64
N GLU A 341 -7.54 -4.03 -18.39
CA GLU A 341 -6.85 -3.29 -17.32
C GLU A 341 -5.50 -3.91 -16.94
N VAL A 342 -5.42 -5.24 -16.89
CA VAL A 342 -4.16 -5.96 -16.65
C VAL A 342 -3.15 -5.66 -17.76
N ALA A 343 -3.57 -5.62 -19.01
CA ALA A 343 -2.70 -5.26 -20.14
C ALA A 343 -2.21 -3.80 -20.06
N ALA A 344 -3.08 -2.87 -19.62
CA ALA A 344 -2.75 -1.45 -19.55
C ALA A 344 -1.94 -1.06 -18.30
N HIS A 345 -2.19 -1.71 -17.16
CA HIS A 345 -1.71 -1.26 -15.85
C HIS A 345 -1.01 -2.35 -15.03
N GLY A 346 -0.95 -3.59 -15.54
CA GLY A 346 -0.38 -4.75 -14.87
C GLY A 346 -1.38 -5.52 -14.00
N LEU A 347 -1.03 -6.76 -13.64
CA LEU A 347 -1.88 -7.69 -12.87
C LEU A 347 -2.42 -7.14 -11.54
N TRP A 348 -1.75 -6.15 -10.95
CA TRP A 348 -2.05 -5.61 -9.62
C TRP A 348 -2.80 -4.26 -9.61
N ALA A 349 -3.30 -3.84 -10.79
CA ALA A 349 -3.98 -2.58 -10.99
C ALA A 349 -5.45 -2.74 -11.45
N PHE A 350 -6.04 -3.91 -11.21
CA PHE A 350 -7.46 -4.16 -11.51
C PHE A 350 -8.39 -3.33 -10.62
N SER A 351 -9.37 -2.72 -11.27
CA SER A 351 -10.47 -1.94 -10.71
C SER A 351 -11.80 -2.53 -11.14
N LEU A 352 -12.77 -2.56 -10.22
CA LEU A 352 -14.17 -2.82 -10.55
C LEU A 352 -14.77 -1.55 -11.20
N GLY A 353 -14.59 -1.41 -12.51
CA GLY A 353 -15.28 -0.41 -13.32
C GLY A 353 -16.72 -0.80 -13.66
N ASP A 354 -17.47 0.12 -14.27
CA ASP A 354 -18.88 -0.11 -14.64
C ASP A 354 -19.10 -1.34 -15.54
N ARG A 355 -18.13 -1.65 -16.40
CA ARG A 355 -18.19 -2.84 -17.28
C ARG A 355 -18.06 -4.13 -16.48
N CYS A 356 -17.12 -4.18 -15.54
CA CYS A 356 -17.03 -5.30 -14.61
C CYS A 356 -18.29 -5.42 -13.74
N LEU A 357 -18.86 -4.31 -13.25
CA LEU A 357 -20.10 -4.33 -12.45
C LEU A 357 -21.30 -4.83 -13.29
N ALA A 358 -21.41 -4.43 -14.55
CA ALA A 358 -22.42 -4.94 -15.48
C ALA A 358 -22.23 -6.42 -15.79
N GLY A 359 -20.98 -6.87 -15.96
CA GLY A 359 -20.66 -8.29 -16.10
C GLY A 359 -21.09 -9.11 -14.88
N LEU A 360 -20.78 -8.62 -13.67
CA LEU A 360 -21.20 -9.25 -12.41
C LEU A 360 -22.73 -9.29 -12.25
N ALA A 361 -23.43 -8.21 -12.61
CA ALA A 361 -24.89 -8.15 -12.61
C ALA A 361 -25.51 -9.27 -13.49
N LEU A 362 -24.98 -9.48 -14.70
CA LEU A 362 -25.42 -10.55 -15.60
C LEU A 362 -25.11 -11.95 -15.04
N VAL A 363 -23.94 -12.14 -14.41
CA VAL A 363 -23.59 -13.38 -13.71
C VAL A 363 -24.59 -13.69 -12.59
N VAL A 364 -24.90 -12.70 -11.76
CA VAL A 364 -25.83 -12.83 -10.62
C VAL A 364 -27.23 -13.22 -11.09
N VAL A 365 -27.78 -12.50 -12.06
CA VAL A 365 -29.12 -12.80 -12.61
C VAL A 365 -29.13 -14.16 -13.32
N GLY A 366 -28.15 -14.43 -14.18
CA GLY A 366 -28.04 -15.67 -14.92
C GLY A 366 -27.90 -16.90 -14.02
N ALA A 367 -27.06 -16.83 -12.98
CA ALA A 367 -26.93 -17.87 -11.98
C ALA A 367 -28.22 -18.05 -11.17
N GLY A 368 -28.90 -16.95 -10.81
CA GLY A 368 -30.21 -16.98 -10.16
C GLY A 368 -31.24 -17.78 -10.96
N VAL A 369 -31.34 -17.51 -12.27
CA VAL A 369 -32.23 -18.23 -13.20
C VAL A 369 -31.89 -19.73 -13.26
N VAL A 370 -30.61 -20.08 -13.34
CA VAL A 370 -30.15 -21.48 -13.38
C VAL A 370 -30.47 -22.21 -12.07
N CYS A 371 -30.31 -21.55 -10.93
CA CYS A 371 -30.58 -22.11 -9.60
C CYS A 371 -32.07 -22.35 -9.36
N VAL A 372 -32.97 -21.49 -9.85
CA VAL A 372 -34.42 -21.71 -9.76
C VAL A 372 -34.85 -22.96 -10.54
N HIS A 373 -34.12 -23.32 -11.59
CA HIS A 373 -34.39 -24.51 -12.41
C HIS A 373 -33.66 -25.78 -11.93
N ARG A 374 -32.88 -25.73 -10.84
CA ARG A 374 -32.33 -26.97 -10.28
C ARG A 374 -33.48 -27.77 -9.66
N PRO A 375 -33.67 -29.05 -10.04
CA PRO A 375 -34.63 -29.89 -9.34
C PRO A 375 -34.24 -29.93 -7.86
N ARG A 376 -35.22 -29.78 -6.97
CA ARG A 376 -35.00 -30.08 -5.56
C ARG A 376 -34.70 -31.57 -5.47
N SER A 377 -33.47 -31.92 -5.12
CA SER A 377 -33.14 -33.29 -4.74
C SER A 377 -34.05 -33.65 -3.55
N PRO A 378 -34.76 -34.79 -3.60
CA PRO A 378 -35.63 -35.24 -2.52
C PRO A 378 -34.87 -35.52 -1.22
#